data_AF-A0A662JQW6-F1
#
_entry.id   AF-A0A662JQW6-F1
#
_cell.length_a   1.000
_cell.length_b   1.000
_cell.length_c   1.000
_cell.angle_alpha   90.00
_cell.angle_beta   90.00
_cell.angle_gamma   90.00
#
_symmetry.space_group_name_H-M   'P 1'
#
loop_
_entity.id
_entity.type
_entity.pdbx_description
1 polymer ?
#
loop_
_entity_poly.entity_id
_entity_poly.type
_entity_poly.pdbx_seq_one_letter_code
_entity_poly.pdbx_strand_id
1 'polypeptide(L)'
;MNLLFNPPLLIKIAKDYLSDMDRLTRYSFDKIDEYRNNAFRKLIQYAYTVPIYRDKYKKAEVKIQDIKSIEDIVKLPIVHREDLIKSYPNGLIPPVPRRDRILVNTSGSTRNPVKLYMDQYILMRSLILYVRELKYYGMRWNKSRISIIGNFYQQTALTRYFASGAEPSLKPFFSFKNIQLLNADDDLKEMIKRLDDFKPEFIIGFPGPLRHLA
;
A
#
# COMPACT_ATOMS: atom_id res chain seq x y z
N MET A 1 -7.59 -8.17 13.43
CA MET A 1 -8.43 -9.22 12.83
C MET A 1 -7.53 -10.15 12.06
N ASN A 2 -7.56 -11.44 12.40
CA ASN A 2 -6.69 -12.45 11.80
C ASN A 2 -7.17 -12.74 10.37
N LEU A 3 -6.25 -12.66 9.39
CA LEU A 3 -6.52 -12.90 7.96
C LEU A 3 -7.11 -14.30 7.72
N LEU A 4 -6.79 -15.26 8.58
CA LEU A 4 -7.25 -16.65 8.51
C LEU A 4 -8.77 -16.81 8.68
N PHE A 5 -9.45 -15.82 9.27
CA PHE A 5 -10.91 -15.84 9.43
C PHE A 5 -11.67 -15.22 8.24
N ASN A 6 -10.99 -14.87 7.14
CA ASN A 6 -11.63 -14.39 5.92
C ASN A 6 -11.12 -15.17 4.68
N PRO A 7 -11.60 -16.41 4.46
CA PRO A 7 -11.17 -17.24 3.33
C PRO A 7 -11.35 -16.59 1.94
N PRO A 8 -12.46 -15.88 1.65
CA PRO A 8 -12.60 -15.16 0.38
C PRO A 8 -11.50 -14.12 0.15
N LEU A 9 -11.11 -13.38 1.21
CA LEU A 9 -10.03 -12.41 1.14
C LEU A 9 -8.68 -13.09 0.87
N LEU A 10 -8.39 -14.21 1.53
CA LEU A 10 -7.16 -14.99 1.30
C LEU A 10 -7.05 -15.52 -0.13
N ILE A 11 -8.13 -16.10 -0.66
CA ILE A 11 -8.17 -16.60 -2.04
C ILE A 11 -7.91 -15.46 -3.01
N LYS A 12 -8.51 -14.28 -2.77
CA LYS A 12 -8.29 -13.09 -3.59
C LYS A 12 -6.82 -12.65 -3.53
N ILE A 13 -6.23 -12.54 -2.34
CA ILE A 13 -4.82 -12.17 -2.14
C ILE A 13 -3.89 -13.17 -2.85
N ALA A 14 -4.13 -14.48 -2.71
CA ALA A 14 -3.32 -15.51 -3.35
C ALA A 14 -3.40 -15.43 -4.88
N LYS A 15 -4.61 -15.20 -5.43
CA LYS A 15 -4.81 -14.99 -6.87
C LYS A 15 -4.08 -13.73 -7.36
N ASP A 16 -4.13 -12.64 -6.61
CA ASP A 16 -3.44 -11.41 -6.97
C ASP A 16 -1.93 -11.57 -6.90
N TYR A 17 -1.41 -12.27 -5.88
CA TYR A 17 0.01 -12.62 -5.82
C TYR A 17 0.45 -13.40 -7.08
N LEU A 18 -0.23 -14.50 -7.42
CA LEU A 18 0.13 -15.30 -8.60
C LEU A 18 -0.01 -14.53 -9.92
N SER A 19 -1.01 -13.66 -10.02
CA SER A 19 -1.28 -12.93 -11.28
C SER A 19 -0.41 -11.68 -11.46
N ASP A 20 0.00 -11.01 -10.38
CA ASP A 20 0.70 -9.71 -10.44
C ASP A 20 2.23 -9.86 -10.43
N MET A 21 2.78 -10.93 -9.83
CA MET A 21 4.23 -11.11 -9.63
C MET A 21 5.05 -11.01 -10.92
N ASP A 22 4.53 -11.51 -12.03
CA ASP A 22 5.19 -11.52 -13.34
C ASP A 22 4.37 -10.79 -14.40
N ARG A 23 3.50 -9.86 -14.01
CA ARG A 23 2.65 -9.16 -15.00
C ARG A 23 3.49 -8.32 -15.96
N LEU A 24 4.44 -7.55 -15.43
CA LEU A 24 5.26 -6.63 -16.21
C LEU A 24 6.18 -7.35 -17.21
N THR A 25 6.60 -8.58 -16.90
CA THR A 25 7.45 -9.39 -17.77
C THR A 25 6.66 -10.25 -18.76
N ARG A 26 5.41 -10.63 -18.42
CA ARG A 26 4.55 -11.46 -19.28
C ARG A 26 3.67 -10.69 -20.26
N TYR A 27 3.38 -9.43 -19.98
CA TYR A 27 2.44 -8.66 -20.80
C TYR A 27 3.19 -7.82 -21.82
N SER A 28 2.70 -7.79 -23.06
CA SER A 28 3.11 -6.79 -24.05
C SER A 28 2.67 -5.40 -23.61
N PHE A 29 3.25 -4.35 -24.21
CA PHE A 29 2.83 -2.98 -23.98
C PHE A 29 1.32 -2.78 -24.20
N ASP A 30 0.78 -3.30 -25.30
CA ASP A 30 -0.65 -3.19 -25.61
C ASP A 30 -1.53 -3.84 -24.54
N LYS A 31 -1.10 -5.00 -24.02
CA LYS A 31 -1.82 -5.72 -22.97
C LYS A 31 -1.74 -5.00 -21.62
N ILE A 32 -0.62 -4.32 -21.34
CA ILE A 32 -0.49 -3.44 -20.17
C ILE A 32 -1.42 -2.25 -20.33
N ASP A 33 -1.52 -1.67 -21.52
CA ASP A 33 -2.38 -0.52 -21.78
C ASP A 33 -3.87 -0.87 -21.64
N GLU A 34 -4.30 -1.99 -22.23
CA GLU A 34 -5.66 -2.51 -22.06
C GLU A 34 -5.98 -2.75 -20.57
N TYR A 35 -5.03 -3.35 -19.83
CA TYR A 35 -5.18 -3.54 -18.39
C TYR A 35 -5.35 -2.21 -17.64
N ARG A 36 -4.52 -1.21 -17.93
CA ARG A 36 -4.60 0.13 -17.32
C ARG A 36 -5.94 0.79 -17.61
N ASN A 37 -6.40 0.74 -18.85
CA ASN A 37 -7.68 1.29 -19.26
C ASN A 37 -8.87 0.62 -18.56
N ASN A 38 -8.87 -0.71 -18.45
CA ASN A 38 -9.88 -1.45 -17.72
C ASN A 38 -9.86 -1.14 -16.21
N ALA A 39 -8.66 -1.10 -15.60
CA ALA A 39 -8.49 -0.76 -14.20
C ALA A 39 -8.96 0.68 -13.90
N PHE A 40 -8.67 1.63 -14.79
CA PHE A 40 -9.08 3.02 -14.67
C PHE A 40 -10.60 3.18 -14.73
N ARG A 41 -11.27 2.58 -15.72
CA ARG A 41 -12.75 2.60 -15.81
C ARG A 41 -13.41 2.07 -14.54
N LYS A 42 -12.92 0.94 -14.03
CA LYS A 42 -13.41 0.34 -12.76
C LYS A 42 -13.18 1.26 -11.56
N LEU A 43 -12.03 1.92 -11.50
CA LEU A 43 -11.72 2.89 -10.45
C LEU A 43 -12.68 4.08 -10.50
N ILE A 44 -12.96 4.62 -11.67
CA ILE A 44 -13.89 5.75 -11.83
C ILE A 44 -15.31 5.33 -11.48
N GLN A 45 -15.80 4.17 -11.94
CA GLN A 45 -17.09 3.64 -11.53
C GLN A 45 -17.22 3.55 -10.00
N TYR A 46 -16.19 3.04 -9.32
CA TYR A 46 -16.14 3.02 -7.87
C TYR A 46 -16.13 4.44 -7.28
N ALA A 47 -15.34 5.36 -7.83
CA ALA A 47 -15.28 6.75 -7.37
C ALA A 47 -16.65 7.44 -7.41
N TYR A 48 -17.48 7.21 -8.44
CA TYR A 48 -18.85 7.74 -8.50
C TYR A 48 -19.76 7.26 -7.36
N THR A 49 -19.43 6.17 -6.66
CA THR A 49 -20.16 5.71 -5.48
C THR A 49 -19.78 6.45 -4.19
N VAL A 50 -18.68 7.20 -4.21
CA VAL A 50 -18.14 7.94 -3.06
C VAL A 50 -18.57 9.40 -3.14
N PRO A 51 -19.12 9.99 -2.05
CA PRO A 51 -19.71 11.34 -2.11
C PRO A 51 -18.78 12.44 -2.64
N ILE A 52 -17.54 12.51 -2.14
CA ILE A 52 -16.59 13.57 -2.54
C ILE A 52 -16.33 13.60 -4.05
N TYR A 53 -16.14 12.43 -4.67
CA TYR A 53 -15.88 12.32 -6.10
C TYR A 53 -17.16 12.54 -6.89
N ARG A 54 -18.27 11.93 -6.49
CA ARG A 54 -19.57 12.12 -7.12
C ARG A 54 -19.96 13.59 -7.19
N ASP A 55 -19.78 14.34 -6.11
CA ASP A 55 -20.15 15.75 -6.04
C ASP A 55 -19.22 16.62 -6.91
N LYS A 56 -17.92 16.31 -6.94
CA LYS A 56 -16.96 16.98 -7.84
C LYS A 56 -17.25 16.69 -9.30
N TYR A 57 -17.50 15.44 -9.67
CA TYR A 57 -17.79 15.04 -11.05
C TYR A 57 -19.10 15.66 -11.54
N LYS A 58 -20.13 15.71 -10.69
CA LYS A 58 -21.39 16.43 -11.01
C LYS A 58 -21.16 17.92 -11.26
N LYS A 59 -20.37 18.59 -10.42
CA LYS A 59 -20.05 20.03 -10.58
C LYS A 59 -19.23 20.32 -11.82
N ALA A 60 -18.37 19.40 -12.24
CA ALA A 60 -17.58 19.48 -13.46
C ALA A 60 -18.33 18.92 -14.69
N GLU A 61 -19.61 18.54 -14.53
CA GLU A 61 -20.46 17.97 -15.58
C GLU A 61 -19.91 16.70 -16.26
N VAL A 62 -19.01 15.99 -15.57
CA VAL A 62 -18.41 14.74 -16.07
C VAL A 62 -19.37 13.58 -15.80
N LYS A 63 -19.64 12.76 -16.82
CA LYS A 63 -20.40 11.51 -16.72
C LYS A 63 -19.46 10.31 -16.88
N ILE A 64 -19.84 9.17 -16.29
CA ILE A 64 -19.05 7.91 -16.38
C ILE A 64 -18.77 7.53 -17.83
N GLN A 65 -19.75 7.73 -18.73
CA GLN A 65 -19.65 7.42 -20.15
C GLN A 65 -18.62 8.27 -20.91
N ASP A 66 -18.19 9.40 -20.35
CA ASP A 66 -17.20 10.30 -20.96
C ASP A 66 -15.77 9.79 -20.74
N ILE A 67 -15.60 8.77 -19.88
CA ILE A 67 -14.33 8.18 -19.49
C ILE A 67 -14.18 6.80 -20.15
N LYS A 68 -13.48 6.79 -21.29
CA LYS A 68 -13.21 5.61 -22.10
C LYS A 68 -11.81 5.07 -21.88
N SER A 69 -10.83 5.86 -21.48
CA SER A 69 -9.47 5.37 -21.25
C SER A 69 -8.72 6.23 -20.24
N ILE A 70 -7.48 5.87 -19.91
CA ILE A 70 -6.65 6.60 -18.95
C ILE A 70 -6.34 8.02 -19.43
N GLU A 71 -6.34 8.25 -20.75
CA GLU A 71 -6.14 9.57 -21.37
C GLU A 71 -7.24 10.55 -20.98
N ASP A 72 -8.45 10.07 -20.66
CA ASP A 72 -9.57 10.89 -20.23
C ASP A 72 -9.42 11.42 -18.79
N ILE A 73 -8.35 11.06 -18.08
CA ILE A 73 -8.07 11.57 -16.73
C ILE A 73 -8.05 13.10 -16.67
N VAL A 74 -7.68 13.77 -17.77
CA VAL A 74 -7.65 15.24 -17.89
C VAL A 74 -9.03 15.88 -17.76
N LYS A 75 -10.11 15.13 -17.98
CA LYS A 75 -11.49 15.60 -17.80
C LYS A 75 -11.90 15.64 -16.33
N LEU A 76 -11.19 14.93 -15.46
CA LEU A 76 -11.56 14.81 -14.05
C LEU A 76 -11.10 16.04 -13.26
N PRO A 77 -11.95 16.59 -12.38
CA PRO A 77 -11.56 17.68 -11.50
C PRO A 77 -10.51 17.21 -10.48
N ILE A 78 -9.58 18.11 -10.15
CA ILE A 78 -8.56 17.86 -9.14
C ILE A 78 -9.21 17.70 -7.75
N VAL A 79 -8.74 16.72 -6.98
CA VAL A 79 -9.06 16.55 -5.56
C VAL A 79 -7.90 17.08 -4.74
N HIS A 80 -8.13 18.18 -4.03
CA HIS A 80 -7.14 18.80 -3.17
C HIS A 80 -7.19 18.20 -1.77
N ARG A 81 -6.14 18.45 -1.00
CA ARG A 81 -5.99 17.99 0.39
C ARG A 81 -7.14 18.49 1.28
N GLU A 82 -7.56 19.72 1.07
CA GLU A 82 -8.63 20.39 1.83
C GLU A 82 -9.98 19.71 1.59
N ASP A 83 -10.21 19.20 0.38
CA ASP A 83 -11.43 18.46 0.05
C ASP A 83 -11.51 17.18 0.87
N LEU A 84 -10.39 16.48 1.05
CA LEU A 84 -10.31 15.26 1.84
C LEU A 84 -10.58 15.53 3.32
N ILE A 85 -10.00 16.62 3.86
CA ILE A 85 -10.20 17.02 5.26
C ILE A 85 -11.66 17.38 5.52
N LYS A 86 -12.27 18.20 4.65
CA LYS A 86 -13.68 18.64 4.79
C LYS A 86 -14.68 17.50 4.62
N SER A 87 -14.31 16.48 3.85
CA SER A 87 -15.19 15.34 3.55
C SER A 87 -15.10 14.22 4.59
N TYR A 88 -14.13 14.24 5.51
CA TYR A 88 -14.03 13.24 6.56
C TYR A 88 -15.18 13.36 7.59
N PRO A 89 -15.75 12.25 8.10
CA PRO A 89 -15.47 10.87 7.73
C PRO A 89 -16.34 10.34 6.59
N ASN A 90 -17.53 10.90 6.38
CA ASN A 90 -18.59 10.23 5.63
C ASN A 90 -18.50 10.43 4.11
N GLY A 91 -17.81 11.48 3.65
CA GLY A 91 -17.66 11.78 2.22
C GLY A 91 -16.54 11.00 1.53
N LEU A 92 -15.68 10.30 2.29
CA LEU A 92 -14.50 9.58 1.78
C LEU A 92 -14.75 8.11 1.48
N ILE A 93 -15.96 7.63 1.75
CA ILE A 93 -16.32 6.22 1.63
C ILE A 93 -17.67 6.08 0.93
N PRO A 94 -17.90 4.98 0.20
CA PRO A 94 -19.24 4.70 -0.29
C PRO A 94 -20.22 4.51 0.88
N PRO A 95 -21.51 4.83 0.70
CA PRO A 95 -22.57 4.67 1.71
C PRO A 95 -22.97 3.18 1.86
N VAL A 96 -21.99 2.33 2.17
CA VAL A 96 -22.14 0.90 2.44
C VAL A 96 -21.59 0.60 3.85
N PRO A 97 -22.06 -0.47 4.51
CA PRO A 97 -21.64 -0.79 5.88
C PRO A 97 -20.12 -0.78 6.07
N ARG A 98 -19.67 -0.17 7.17
CA ARG A 98 -18.26 -0.07 7.57
C ARG A 98 -17.74 -1.44 8.06
N ARG A 99 -17.56 -2.41 7.17
CA ARG A 99 -16.84 -3.65 7.50
C ARG A 99 -15.34 -3.48 7.23
N ASP A 100 -14.52 -3.89 8.20
CA ASP A 100 -13.06 -4.10 8.14
C ASP A 100 -12.21 -2.96 7.59
N ARG A 101 -12.42 -1.73 8.11
CA ARG A 101 -11.64 -0.54 7.73
C ARG A 101 -10.67 -0.15 8.84
N ILE A 102 -9.46 0.19 8.44
CA ILE A 102 -8.36 0.65 9.27
C ILE A 102 -8.21 2.15 9.02
N LEU A 103 -8.31 2.93 10.10
CA LEU A 103 -8.09 4.38 10.03
C LEU A 103 -6.59 4.66 9.94
N VAL A 104 -6.21 5.45 8.94
CA VAL A 104 -4.82 5.83 8.68
C VAL A 104 -4.72 7.35 8.61
N ASN A 105 -3.63 7.89 9.11
CA ASN A 105 -3.40 9.33 9.13
C ASN A 105 -2.10 9.64 8.39
N THR A 106 -2.08 10.73 7.62
CA THR A 106 -0.82 11.25 7.07
C THR A 106 0.03 11.85 8.19
N SER A 107 1.35 11.63 8.14
CA SER A 107 2.30 12.43 8.92
C SER A 107 2.26 13.87 8.40
N GLY A 108 1.57 14.73 9.15
CA GLY A 108 1.41 16.14 8.79
C GLY A 108 2.45 17.01 9.48
N SER A 109 3.28 17.71 8.71
CA SER A 109 4.00 18.91 9.20
C SER A 109 3.03 20.07 9.50
N THR A 110 1.80 19.98 8.98
CA THR A 110 0.70 20.93 9.23
C THR A 110 -0.23 20.43 10.34
N ARG A 111 -0.84 21.35 11.10
CA ARG A 111 -1.68 21.05 12.28
C ARG A 111 -2.94 20.19 12.01
N ASN A 112 -3.27 19.90 10.74
CA ASN A 112 -4.48 19.17 10.35
C ASN A 112 -4.13 17.95 9.47
N PRO A 113 -3.91 16.75 10.04
CA PRO A 113 -3.59 15.54 9.25
C PRO A 113 -4.79 15.07 8.42
N VAL A 114 -4.51 14.51 7.23
CA VAL A 114 -5.54 13.84 6.43
C VAL A 114 -5.80 12.47 7.02
N LYS A 115 -7.07 12.19 7.30
CA LYS A 115 -7.55 10.91 7.81
C LYS A 115 -8.20 10.10 6.68
N LEU A 116 -7.74 8.90 6.43
CA LEU A 116 -8.22 8.01 5.37
C LEU A 116 -8.59 6.64 5.93
N TYR A 117 -9.45 5.92 5.21
CA TYR A 117 -9.76 4.53 5.51
C TYR A 117 -9.04 3.63 4.52
N MET A 118 -8.36 2.61 5.02
CA MET A 118 -7.83 1.51 4.23
C MET A 118 -8.54 0.22 4.61
N ASP A 119 -8.74 -0.68 3.65
CA ASP A 119 -9.17 -2.04 3.96
C ASP A 119 -7.97 -2.98 4.04
N GLN A 120 -8.19 -4.16 4.62
CA GLN A 120 -7.16 -5.19 4.79
C GLN A 120 -6.61 -5.68 3.44
N TYR A 121 -7.46 -5.71 2.42
CA TYR A 121 -7.08 -6.17 1.09
C TYR A 121 -6.03 -5.25 0.46
N ILE A 122 -6.19 -3.93 0.56
CA ILE A 122 -5.22 -2.96 0.06
C ILE A 122 -3.90 -3.06 0.80
N LEU A 123 -3.91 -3.25 2.12
CA LEU A 123 -2.66 -3.44 2.88
C LEU A 123 -1.90 -4.70 2.45
N MET A 124 -2.60 -5.79 2.18
CA MET A 124 -1.99 -7.03 1.65
C MET A 124 -1.50 -6.87 0.22
N ARG A 125 -2.23 -6.14 -0.60
CA ARG A 125 -1.79 -5.80 -1.95
C ARG A 125 -0.51 -4.97 -1.95
N SER A 126 -0.34 -4.05 -1.00
CA SER A 126 0.90 -3.29 -0.84
C SER A 126 2.11 -4.18 -0.53
N LEU A 127 1.95 -5.24 0.27
CA LEU A 127 3.02 -6.22 0.50
C LEU A 127 3.36 -7.01 -0.77
N ILE A 128 2.36 -7.37 -1.60
CA ILE A 128 2.61 -8.05 -2.88
C ILE A 128 3.48 -7.16 -3.80
N LEU A 129 3.20 -5.86 -3.85
CA LEU A 129 4.00 -4.91 -4.64
C LEU A 129 5.44 -4.84 -4.14
N TYR A 130 5.64 -4.82 -2.83
CA TYR A 130 6.96 -4.88 -2.22
C TYR A 130 7.71 -6.18 -2.54
N VAL A 131 7.02 -7.33 -2.50
CA VAL A 131 7.61 -8.62 -2.91
C VAL A 131 8.01 -8.61 -4.39
N ARG A 132 7.22 -7.96 -5.25
CA ARG A 132 7.55 -7.79 -6.68
C ARG A 132 8.80 -6.93 -6.87
N GLU A 133 8.94 -5.86 -6.10
CA GLU A 133 10.12 -5.00 -6.09
C GLU A 133 11.37 -5.78 -5.66
N LEU A 134 11.30 -6.54 -4.56
CA LEU A 134 12.40 -7.42 -4.15
C LEU A 134 12.81 -8.39 -5.26
N LYS A 135 11.83 -9.05 -5.89
CA LYS A 135 12.07 -9.98 -6.99
C LYS A 135 12.78 -9.29 -8.17
N TYR A 136 12.41 -8.06 -8.49
CA TYR A 136 13.04 -7.28 -9.56
C TYR A 136 14.54 -7.09 -9.32
N TYR A 137 14.95 -6.91 -8.05
CA TYR A 137 16.36 -6.83 -7.65
C TYR A 137 17.02 -8.21 -7.39
N GLY A 138 16.39 -9.32 -7.80
CA GLY A 138 16.90 -10.68 -7.60
C GLY A 138 16.75 -11.20 -6.17
N MET A 139 16.11 -10.43 -5.28
CA MET A 139 15.90 -10.80 -3.89
C MET A 139 14.62 -11.62 -3.70
N ARG A 140 14.59 -12.43 -2.65
CA ARG A 140 13.44 -13.27 -2.29
C ARG A 140 13.02 -12.95 -0.87
N TRP A 141 11.80 -12.47 -0.70
CA TRP A 141 11.26 -12.08 0.62
C TRP A 141 11.36 -13.19 1.68
N ASN A 142 11.35 -14.45 1.28
CA ASN A 142 11.40 -15.62 2.18
C ASN A 142 12.78 -16.30 2.26
N LYS A 143 13.80 -15.78 1.59
CA LYS A 143 15.17 -16.35 1.63
C LYS A 143 16.24 -15.30 1.89
N SER A 144 16.16 -14.17 1.21
CA SER A 144 17.15 -13.11 1.32
C SER A 144 17.13 -12.49 2.72
N ARG A 145 18.30 -12.18 3.26
CA ARG A 145 18.48 -11.47 4.53
C ARG A 145 18.25 -9.98 4.29
N ILE A 146 17.13 -9.44 4.76
CA ILE A 146 16.69 -8.07 4.46
C ILE A 146 16.66 -7.25 5.75
N SER A 147 17.38 -6.13 5.78
CA SER A 147 17.27 -5.14 6.87
C SER A 147 16.45 -3.94 6.40
N ILE A 148 15.41 -3.58 7.14
CA ILE A 148 14.58 -2.41 6.88
C ILE A 148 14.79 -1.40 8.01
N ILE A 149 15.30 -0.23 7.65
CA ILE A 149 15.58 0.90 8.53
C ILE A 149 14.50 1.95 8.31
N GLY A 150 13.62 2.14 9.30
CA GLY A 150 12.45 3.00 9.15
C GLY A 150 11.96 3.55 10.49
N ASN A 151 10.88 4.30 10.49
CA ASN A 151 10.26 4.76 11.73
C ASN A 151 9.12 3.80 12.12
N PHE A 152 9.44 2.77 12.90
CA PHE A 152 8.45 1.78 13.32
C PHE A 152 7.73 2.17 14.62
N TYR A 153 8.27 3.12 15.40
CA TYR A 153 7.65 3.65 16.63
C TYR A 153 6.32 4.35 16.37
N GLN A 154 6.19 5.07 15.24
CA GLN A 154 4.96 5.80 14.93
C GLN A 154 3.76 4.89 14.57
N GLN A 155 3.93 3.56 14.55
CA GLN A 155 2.92 2.58 14.16
C GLN A 155 2.11 3.06 12.96
N THR A 156 2.79 3.16 11.80
CA THR A 156 2.08 3.38 10.54
C THR A 156 0.96 2.34 10.42
N ALA A 157 -0.11 2.67 9.69
CA ALA A 157 -1.22 1.74 9.53
C ALA A 157 -0.77 0.37 8.97
N LEU A 158 0.24 0.37 8.10
CA LEU A 158 0.85 -0.84 7.57
C LEU A 158 1.61 -1.61 8.66
N THR A 159 2.48 -0.94 9.42
CA THR A 159 3.24 -1.57 10.53
C THR A 159 2.29 -2.16 11.58
N ARG A 160 1.25 -1.40 11.98
CA ARG A 160 0.25 -1.84 12.94
C ARG A 160 -0.54 -3.03 12.39
N TYR A 161 -0.98 -2.98 11.15
CA TYR A 161 -1.71 -4.08 10.54
C TYR A 161 -0.87 -5.34 10.40
N PHE A 162 0.39 -5.19 9.98
CA PHE A 162 1.31 -6.30 9.87
C PHE A 162 1.52 -6.96 11.23
N ALA A 163 1.94 -6.19 12.25
CA ALA A 163 2.22 -6.73 13.58
C ALA A 163 0.97 -7.31 14.28
N SER A 164 -0.20 -6.67 14.15
CA SER A 164 -1.42 -7.07 14.87
C SER A 164 -2.33 -8.06 14.12
N GLY A 165 -2.03 -8.34 12.85
CA GLY A 165 -2.92 -9.11 11.98
C GLY A 165 -2.16 -10.03 11.03
N ALA A 166 -1.42 -9.47 10.09
CA ALA A 166 -0.83 -10.26 9.00
C ALA A 166 0.28 -11.20 9.47
N GLU A 167 1.21 -10.70 10.29
CA GLU A 167 2.36 -11.46 10.75
C GLU A 167 1.92 -12.67 11.61
N PRO A 168 1.04 -12.54 12.63
CA PRO A 168 0.53 -13.71 13.35
C PRO A 168 -0.18 -14.74 12.46
N SER A 169 -0.91 -14.29 11.42
CA SER A 169 -1.58 -15.19 10.47
C SER A 169 -0.60 -15.95 9.57
N LEU A 170 0.55 -15.36 9.28
CA LEU A 170 1.54 -15.92 8.35
C LEU A 170 2.63 -16.73 9.05
N LYS A 171 2.95 -16.42 10.33
CA LYS A 171 3.96 -17.12 11.14
C LYS A 171 3.82 -18.65 11.18
N PRO A 172 2.62 -19.26 11.19
CA PRO A 172 2.49 -20.72 11.14
C PRO A 172 3.01 -21.33 9.83
N PHE A 173 3.04 -20.57 8.74
CA PHE A 173 3.39 -21.05 7.41
C PHE A 173 4.75 -20.56 6.92
N PHE A 174 5.25 -19.46 7.47
CA PHE A 174 6.46 -18.78 6.99
C PHE A 174 7.34 -18.33 8.15
N SER A 175 8.66 -18.49 7.98
CA SER A 175 9.66 -17.88 8.85
C SER A 175 9.94 -16.45 8.39
N PHE A 176 10.02 -15.53 9.35
CA PHE A 176 10.41 -14.13 9.14
C PHE A 176 11.78 -13.79 9.76
N LYS A 177 12.56 -14.80 10.17
CA LYS A 177 13.89 -14.60 10.78
C LYS A 177 14.92 -13.99 9.82
N ASN A 178 14.65 -14.04 8.51
CA ASN A 178 15.46 -13.42 7.47
C ASN A 178 15.12 -11.94 7.24
N ILE A 179 14.24 -11.33 8.03
CA ILE A 179 13.91 -9.90 7.95
C ILE A 179 14.22 -9.25 9.30
N GLN A 180 15.04 -8.20 9.28
CA GLN A 180 15.40 -7.38 10.43
C GLN A 180 14.76 -5.99 10.28
N LEU A 181 14.11 -5.52 11.35
CA LEU A 181 13.60 -4.15 11.43
C LEU A 181 14.47 -3.36 12.41
N LEU A 182 14.93 -2.19 11.99
CA LEU A 182 15.75 -1.24 12.76
C LEU A 182 15.06 0.13 12.74
N ASN A 183 15.06 0.86 13.85
CA ASN A 183 14.51 2.21 13.81
C ASN A 183 15.54 3.20 13.29
N ALA A 184 15.09 4.16 12.51
CA ALA A 184 15.95 5.20 11.93
C ALA A 184 16.60 6.11 12.98
N ASP A 185 16.03 6.18 14.18
CA ASP A 185 16.49 6.92 15.35
C ASP A 185 17.20 6.05 16.41
N ASP A 186 17.42 4.75 16.12
CA ASP A 186 18.27 3.90 16.96
C ASP A 186 19.72 4.45 17.01
N ASP A 187 20.44 4.16 18.09
CA ASP A 187 21.87 4.50 18.21
C ASP A 187 22.66 3.91 17.03
N LEU A 188 23.48 4.75 16.39
CA LEU A 188 24.20 4.38 15.17
C LEU A 188 25.17 3.21 15.40
N LYS A 189 25.87 3.15 16.55
CA LYS A 189 26.82 2.07 16.81
C LYS A 189 26.10 0.74 17.01
N GLU A 190 24.97 0.77 17.72
CA GLU A 190 24.13 -0.42 17.88
C GLU A 190 23.50 -0.85 16.54
N MET A 191 23.07 0.10 15.71
CA MET A 191 22.56 -0.19 14.37
C MET A 191 23.62 -0.89 13.51
N ILE A 192 24.84 -0.36 13.45
CA ILE A 192 25.96 -0.97 12.71
C ILE A 192 26.24 -2.38 13.23
N LYS A 193 26.35 -2.56 14.54
CA LYS A 193 26.58 -3.87 15.15
C LYS A 193 25.50 -4.88 14.76
N ARG A 194 24.23 -4.48 14.84
CA ARG A 194 23.09 -5.34 14.45
C ARG A 194 23.09 -5.67 12.97
N LEU A 195 23.56 -4.77 12.11
CA LEU A 195 23.73 -5.02 10.68
C LEU A 195 24.88 -6.01 10.43
N ASP A 196 26.02 -5.85 11.11
CA ASP A 196 27.17 -6.76 10.99
C ASP A 196 26.84 -8.18 11.46
N ASP A 197 26.12 -8.30 12.58
CA ASP A 197 25.65 -9.59 13.10
C ASP A 197 24.63 -10.22 12.15
N PHE A 198 23.76 -9.40 11.58
CA PHE A 198 22.69 -9.87 10.70
C PHE A 198 23.12 -10.07 9.25
N LYS A 199 24.24 -9.52 8.79
CA LYS A 199 24.78 -9.68 7.42
C LYS A 199 23.68 -9.61 6.33
N PRO A 200 22.96 -8.48 6.21
CA PRO A 200 21.90 -8.37 5.22
C PRO A 200 22.46 -8.42 3.79
N GLU A 201 21.73 -9.10 2.91
CA GLU A 201 21.94 -9.04 1.46
C GLU A 201 21.32 -7.77 0.86
N PHE A 202 20.32 -7.20 1.56
CA PHE A 202 19.62 -6.01 1.10
C PHE A 202 19.25 -5.11 2.29
N ILE A 203 19.60 -3.82 2.20
CA ILE A 203 19.25 -2.81 3.18
C ILE A 203 18.30 -1.82 2.53
N ILE A 204 17.16 -1.58 3.16
CA ILE A 204 16.15 -0.61 2.74
C ILE A 204 16.04 0.43 3.82
N GLY A 205 16.09 1.70 3.46
CA GLY A 205 15.89 2.77 4.44
C GLY A 205 15.83 4.15 3.81
N PHE A 206 15.60 5.15 4.65
CA PHE A 206 15.65 6.54 4.23
C PHE A 206 17.09 6.94 3.88
N PRO A 207 17.31 7.80 2.86
CA PRO A 207 18.66 8.24 2.48
C PRO A 207 19.48 8.85 3.63
N GLY A 208 18.84 9.52 4.59
CA GLY A 208 19.50 10.12 5.76
C GLY A 208 20.21 9.07 6.64
N PRO A 209 19.47 8.15 7.28
CA PRO A 209 20.04 7.02 8.01
C PRO A 209 21.06 6.21 7.20
N LEU A 210 20.76 5.92 5.92
CA LEU A 210 21.69 5.18 5.06
C LEU A 210 23.01 5.92 4.82
N ARG A 211 22.97 7.25 4.71
CA ARG A 211 24.19 8.07 4.60
C ARG A 211 25.09 7.96 5.83
N HIS A 212 24.51 7.74 7.02
CA HIS A 212 25.30 7.55 8.23
C HIS A 212 25.97 6.18 8.32
N LEU A 213 25.56 5.22 7.48
CA LEU A 213 26.10 3.86 7.41
C LEU A 213 27.16 3.68 6.32
N ALA A 214 27.32 4.65 5.41
CA ALA A 214 28.29 4.65 4.31
C ALA A 214 29.57 5.41 4.70
#